data_AF-A0A5E4IDF9-F1
#
_entry.id   AF-A0A5E4IDF9-F1
#
_cell.length_a   1.000
_cell.length_b   1.000
_cell.length_c   1.000
_cell.angle_alpha   90.00
_cell.angle_beta   90.00
_cell.angle_gamma   90.00
#
_symmetry.space_group_name_H-M   'P 1'
#
loop_
_entity.id
_entity.type
_entity.pdbx_description
1 polymer ?
#
loop_
_entity_poly.entity_id
_entity_poly.type
_entity_poly.pdbx_seq_one_letter_code
_entity_poly.pdbx_strand_id
1 'polypeptide(L)'
;MAITTLDNRASKLEESLDYLRRQKEAEERAAWRRENSERLRWEMFLRHFGPGDDNFGWAKADKERNDEDQAEAEAALAHQDILQRVLSHYNGWIVDFRPMDTNEKAFASLFEELFMVVEDSYLFRFDLDYWRDKLGLDLPPFVELIKAIDGHTGSSDWRQICYLEERQYALIKNMCQEYEADRARALQYRATHPEEGNAQEA
;
A
#
# COMPACT_ATOMS: atom_id res chain seq x y z
N MET A 1 -47.12 -33.43 -16.63
CA MET A 1 -47.17 -31.95 -16.51
C MET A 1 -46.90 -31.43 -15.10
N ALA A 2 -47.02 -32.21 -14.01
CA ALA A 2 -46.69 -31.72 -12.65
C ALA A 2 -45.17 -31.67 -12.35
N ILE A 3 -44.38 -32.57 -12.94
CA ILE A 3 -42.94 -32.71 -12.69
C ILE A 3 -42.14 -31.54 -13.29
N THR A 4 -42.43 -31.14 -14.53
CA THR A 4 -41.79 -29.99 -15.19
C THR A 4 -42.05 -28.65 -14.47
N THR A 5 -43.18 -28.53 -13.79
CA THR A 5 -43.52 -27.33 -13.00
C THR A 5 -42.78 -27.30 -11.66
N LEU A 6 -42.40 -28.46 -11.11
CA LEU A 6 -41.59 -28.57 -9.91
C LEU A 6 -40.12 -28.27 -10.20
N ASP A 7 -39.56 -28.78 -11.30
CA ASP A 7 -38.19 -28.47 -11.75
C ASP A 7 -38.01 -26.97 -12.03
N ASN A 8 -38.97 -26.34 -12.70
CA ASN A 8 -38.93 -24.89 -12.96
C ASN A 8 -39.04 -24.04 -11.68
N ARG A 9 -39.61 -24.58 -10.59
CA ARG A 9 -39.66 -23.90 -9.29
C ARG A 9 -38.37 -24.11 -8.50
N ALA A 10 -37.78 -25.30 -8.58
CA ALA A 10 -36.48 -25.60 -7.97
C ALA A 10 -35.36 -24.74 -8.58
N SER A 11 -35.29 -24.63 -9.91
CA SER A 11 -34.31 -23.80 -10.61
C SER A 11 -34.43 -22.31 -10.25
N LYS A 12 -35.65 -21.76 -10.15
CA LYS A 12 -35.87 -20.37 -9.69
C LYS A 12 -35.50 -20.14 -8.22
N LEU A 13 -35.65 -21.16 -7.38
CA LEU A 13 -35.23 -21.11 -5.98
C LEU A 13 -33.70 -21.13 -5.87
N GLU A 14 -33.01 -21.94 -6.66
CA GLU A 14 -31.55 -21.97 -6.73
C GLU A 14 -30.98 -20.62 -7.19
N GLU A 15 -31.51 -20.04 -8.28
CA GLU A 15 -31.10 -18.71 -8.76
C GLU A 15 -31.31 -17.60 -7.70
N SER A 16 -32.42 -17.66 -6.96
CA SER A 16 -32.73 -16.71 -5.89
C SER A 16 -31.79 -16.88 -4.68
N LEU A 17 -31.47 -18.12 -4.30
CA LEU A 17 -30.53 -18.42 -3.22
C LEU A 17 -29.11 -17.99 -3.58
N ASP A 18 -28.68 -18.22 -4.82
CA ASP A 18 -27.38 -17.75 -5.32
C ASP A 18 -27.30 -16.22 -5.34
N TYR A 19 -28.37 -15.54 -5.75
CA TYR A 19 -28.47 -14.08 -5.68
C TYR A 19 -28.34 -13.57 -4.24
N LEU A 20 -29.12 -14.14 -3.31
CA LEU A 20 -29.09 -13.75 -1.89
C LEU A 20 -27.72 -14.03 -1.25
N ARG A 21 -27.08 -15.15 -1.62
CA ARG A 21 -25.73 -15.47 -1.15
C ARG A 21 -24.72 -14.43 -1.63
N ARG A 22 -24.74 -14.08 -2.92
CA ARG A 22 -23.85 -13.05 -3.47
C ARG A 22 -24.10 -11.69 -2.85
N GLN A 23 -25.36 -11.34 -2.58
CA GLN A 23 -25.72 -10.10 -1.91
C GLN A 23 -25.18 -10.07 -0.48
N LYS A 24 -25.40 -11.13 0.30
CA LYS A 24 -24.88 -11.26 1.66
C LYS A 24 -23.34 -11.19 1.70
N GLU A 25 -22.66 -11.93 0.81
CA GLU A 25 -21.20 -11.89 0.70
C GLU A 25 -20.70 -10.49 0.32
N ALA A 26 -21.47 -9.72 -0.47
CA ALA A 26 -21.12 -8.34 -0.81
C ALA A 26 -21.32 -7.37 0.38
N GLU A 27 -22.40 -7.55 1.15
CA GLU A 27 -22.70 -6.77 2.36
C GLU A 27 -21.67 -7.02 3.47
N GLU A 28 -21.34 -8.29 3.75
CA GLU A 28 -20.30 -8.67 4.74
C GLU A 28 -18.94 -8.08 4.36
N ARG A 29 -18.58 -8.16 3.08
CA ARG A 29 -17.36 -7.52 2.57
C ARG A 29 -17.42 -6.01 2.69
N ALA A 30 -18.55 -5.36 2.42
CA ALA A 30 -18.66 -3.90 2.55
C ALA A 30 -18.55 -3.45 4.01
N ALA A 31 -19.14 -4.18 4.96
CA ALA A 31 -19.05 -3.90 6.39
C ALA A 31 -17.60 -4.02 6.89
N TRP A 32 -16.95 -5.15 6.63
CA TRP A 32 -15.55 -5.37 7.01
C TRP A 32 -14.64 -4.26 6.50
N ARG A 33 -14.86 -3.78 5.27
CA ARG A 33 -14.03 -2.72 4.68
C ARG A 33 -14.18 -1.37 5.36
N ARG A 34 -15.40 -0.97 5.72
CA ARG A 34 -15.60 0.27 6.49
C ARG A 34 -14.89 0.21 7.84
N GLU A 35 -14.81 -0.97 8.43
CA GLU A 35 -14.10 -1.19 9.69
C GLU A 35 -12.58 -1.20 9.54
N ASN A 36 -12.05 -1.50 8.35
CA ASN A 36 -10.62 -1.73 8.13
C ASN A 36 -9.92 -0.69 7.23
N SER A 37 -10.65 0.14 6.47
CA SER A 37 -10.06 1.03 5.45
C SER A 37 -9.02 1.99 6.01
N GLU A 38 -9.28 2.60 7.16
CA GLU A 38 -8.34 3.54 7.80
C GLU A 38 -7.10 2.83 8.34
N ARG A 39 -7.27 1.65 8.96
CA ARG A 39 -6.16 0.81 9.40
C ARG A 39 -5.25 0.46 8.22
N LEU A 40 -5.83 0.02 7.11
CA LEU A 40 -5.07 -0.38 5.94
C LEU A 40 -4.39 0.80 5.26
N ARG A 41 -5.06 1.96 5.17
CA ARG A 41 -4.46 3.22 4.68
C ARG A 41 -3.26 3.62 5.55
N TRP A 42 -3.40 3.48 6.86
CA TRP A 42 -2.32 3.74 7.82
C TRP A 42 -1.15 2.77 7.66
N GLU A 43 -1.42 1.48 7.49
CA GLU A 43 -0.37 0.48 7.24
C GLU A 43 0.41 0.75 5.95
N MET A 44 -0.28 1.12 4.86
CA MET A 44 0.38 1.55 3.62
C MET A 44 1.22 2.82 3.82
N PHE A 45 0.68 3.79 4.53
CA PHE A 45 1.40 5.02 4.88
C PHE A 45 2.68 4.71 5.67
N LEU A 46 2.63 3.83 6.68
CA LEU A 46 3.79 3.46 7.47
C LEU A 46 4.85 2.66 6.70
N ARG A 47 4.51 1.92 5.64
CA ARG A 47 5.53 1.26 4.80
C ARG A 47 6.44 2.28 4.10
N HIS A 48 5.90 3.46 3.78
CA HIS A 48 6.65 4.50 3.06
C HIS A 48 7.19 5.59 3.97
N PHE A 49 6.41 6.06 4.95
CA PHE A 49 6.78 7.17 5.84
C PHE A 49 7.13 6.71 7.26
N GLY A 50 6.97 5.43 7.57
CA GLY A 50 7.26 4.87 8.88
C GLY A 50 8.74 4.50 9.07
N PRO A 51 9.09 3.98 10.25
CA PRO A 51 10.43 3.51 10.54
C PRO A 51 10.71 2.23 9.74
N GLY A 52 11.70 2.28 8.86
CA GLY A 52 12.14 1.13 8.08
C GLY A 52 13.59 1.28 7.66
N ASP A 53 14.31 0.16 7.52
CA ASP A 53 15.69 0.19 7.03
C ASP A 53 15.76 0.68 5.57
N ASP A 54 14.69 0.54 4.78
CA ASP A 54 14.65 1.11 3.44
C ASP A 54 14.61 2.66 3.46
N ASN A 55 14.03 3.25 4.51
CA ASN A 55 13.85 4.71 4.64
C ASN A 55 15.06 5.41 5.26
N PHE A 56 15.76 4.73 6.17
CA PHE A 56 16.86 5.31 6.96
C PHE A 56 18.18 4.54 6.85
N GLY A 57 18.22 3.43 6.10
CA GLY A 57 19.42 2.58 5.97
C GLY A 57 20.59 3.32 5.33
N TRP A 58 20.32 4.26 4.43
CA TRP A 58 21.35 5.14 3.86
C TRP A 58 22.06 5.99 4.93
N ALA A 59 21.33 6.42 5.96
CA ALA A 59 21.86 7.24 7.06
C ALA A 59 22.70 6.41 8.04
N LYS A 60 22.37 5.11 8.19
CA LYS A 60 23.13 4.15 9.02
C LYS A 60 24.39 3.61 8.33
N ALA A 61 24.52 3.75 7.02
CA ALA A 61 25.69 3.26 6.29
C ALA A 61 26.94 4.07 6.66
N ASP A 62 27.97 3.37 7.15
CA ASP A 62 29.26 3.97 7.51
C ASP A 62 30.07 4.22 6.23
N LYS A 63 29.99 5.45 5.70
CA LYS A 63 30.73 5.91 4.53
C LYS A 63 31.50 7.17 4.90
N GLU A 64 32.65 7.40 4.28
CA GLU A 64 33.34 8.70 4.33
C GLU A 64 32.40 9.75 3.74
N ARG A 65 31.73 10.51 4.60
CA ARG A 65 30.79 11.58 4.26
C ARG A 65 31.47 12.93 4.33
N ASN A 66 31.03 13.86 3.49
CA ASN A 66 31.33 15.27 3.70
C ASN A 66 30.47 15.82 4.87
N ASP A 67 30.75 17.04 5.31
CA ASP A 67 30.07 17.65 6.47
C ASP A 67 28.54 17.80 6.26
N GLU A 68 28.09 18.02 5.02
CA GLU A 68 26.69 18.19 4.68
C GLU A 68 25.94 16.85 4.74
N ASP A 69 26.48 15.82 4.07
CA ASP A 69 25.94 14.46 4.09
C ASP A 69 25.90 13.88 5.52
N GLN A 70 26.87 14.25 6.36
CA GLN A 70 26.91 13.84 7.76
C GLN A 70 25.78 14.50 8.56
N ALA A 71 25.55 15.80 8.37
CA ALA A 71 24.44 16.51 9.03
C ALA A 71 23.07 15.97 8.59
N GLU A 72 22.91 15.63 7.30
CA GLU A 72 21.69 15.01 6.79
C GLU A 72 21.42 13.64 7.42
N ALA A 73 22.46 12.81 7.53
CA ALA A 73 22.33 11.50 8.16
C ALA A 73 22.00 11.60 9.65
N GLU A 74 22.61 12.54 10.38
CA GLU A 74 22.27 12.81 11.79
C GLU A 74 20.81 13.25 11.94
N ALA A 75 20.32 14.14 11.07
CA ALA A 75 18.93 14.56 11.06
C ALA A 75 17.97 13.39 10.75
N ALA A 76 18.33 12.52 9.80
CA ALA A 76 17.54 11.34 9.46
C ALA A 76 17.45 10.33 10.62
N LEU A 77 18.55 10.09 11.34
CA LEU A 77 18.55 9.23 12.52
C LEU A 77 17.75 9.85 13.67
N ALA A 78 17.89 11.15 13.92
CA ALA A 78 17.07 11.86 14.92
C ALA A 78 15.57 11.82 14.59
N HIS A 79 15.22 11.94 13.30
CA HIS A 79 13.85 11.75 12.81
C HIS A 79 13.38 10.32 13.11
N GLN A 80 14.16 9.30 12.73
CA GLN A 80 13.80 7.91 12.99
C GLN A 80 13.52 7.66 14.48
N ASP A 81 14.34 8.22 15.36
CA ASP A 81 14.20 8.07 16.82
C ASP A 81 12.94 8.74 17.38
N ILE A 82 12.61 9.97 16.96
CA ILE A 82 11.37 10.61 17.42
C ILE A 82 10.13 9.93 16.83
N LEU A 83 10.18 9.49 15.57
CA LEU A 83 9.10 8.75 14.93
C LEU A 83 8.81 7.43 15.64
N GLN A 84 9.84 6.65 15.97
CA GLN A 84 9.68 5.39 16.72
C GLN A 84 9.04 5.61 18.10
N ARG A 85 9.46 6.65 18.82
CA ARG A 85 8.85 7.02 20.11
C ARG A 85 7.40 7.42 19.96
N VAL A 86 7.10 8.31 19.01
CA VAL A 86 5.74 8.77 18.74
C VAL A 86 4.83 7.60 18.36
N LEU A 87 5.29 6.69 17.49
CA LEU A 87 4.52 5.50 17.08
C LEU A 87 4.24 4.53 18.24
N SER A 88 5.06 4.52 19.29
CA SER A 88 4.79 3.70 20.48
C SER A 88 3.52 4.12 21.24
N HIS A 89 3.01 5.32 20.95
CA HIS A 89 1.77 5.86 21.51
C HIS A 89 0.55 5.67 20.60
N TYR A 90 0.70 5.00 19.46
CA TYR A 90 -0.41 4.70 18.55
C TYR A 90 -1.04 3.34 18.87
N ASN A 91 -2.36 3.28 18.79
CA ASN A 91 -3.12 2.04 18.72
C ASN A 91 -3.81 1.95 17.34
N GLY A 92 -3.17 1.26 16.39
CA GLY A 92 -3.52 1.38 14.99
C GLY A 92 -3.16 2.79 14.48
N TRP A 93 -4.16 3.52 13.98
CA TRP A 93 -4.00 4.90 13.49
C TRP A 93 -4.36 5.97 14.53
N ILE A 94 -4.82 5.57 15.72
CA ILE A 94 -5.25 6.48 16.78
C ILE A 94 -4.09 6.74 17.73
N VAL A 95 -3.72 8.02 17.90
CA VAL A 95 -2.64 8.44 18.81
C VAL A 95 -3.14 8.78 20.21
N ASP A 96 -2.41 8.38 21.25
CA ASP A 96 -2.59 8.88 22.62
C ASP A 96 -1.57 10.00 22.93
N PHE A 97 -2.04 11.24 22.95
CA PHE A 97 -1.20 12.40 23.27
C PHE A 97 -0.89 12.57 24.77
N ARG A 98 -1.61 11.91 25.67
CA ARG A 98 -1.46 12.13 27.12
C ARG A 98 -0.05 11.80 27.65
N PRO A 99 0.58 10.67 27.27
CA PRO A 99 1.93 10.33 27.75
C PRO A 99 3.06 11.14 27.09
N MET A 100 2.78 11.85 25.99
CA MET A 100 3.80 12.51 25.18
C MET A 100 4.31 13.82 25.78
N ASP A 101 5.58 14.13 25.56
CA ASP A 101 6.13 15.47 25.78
C ASP A 101 5.69 16.48 24.69
N THR A 102 6.10 17.74 24.82
CA THR A 102 5.73 18.82 23.87
C THR A 102 6.26 18.57 22.46
N ASN A 103 7.48 18.03 22.33
CA ASN A 103 8.11 17.79 21.04
C ASN A 103 7.47 16.58 20.35
N GLU A 104 7.20 15.52 21.10
CA GLU A 104 6.47 14.34 20.63
C GLU A 104 5.06 14.71 20.17
N LYS A 105 4.34 15.56 20.91
CA LYS A 105 3.03 16.10 20.50
C LYS A 105 3.10 16.87 19.19
N ALA A 106 4.06 17.78 19.06
CA ALA A 106 4.24 18.58 17.85
C ALA A 106 4.57 17.68 16.64
N PHE A 107 5.47 16.72 16.82
CA PHE A 107 5.83 15.77 15.77
C PHE A 107 4.66 14.87 15.38
N ALA A 108 3.94 14.30 16.36
CA ALA A 108 2.76 13.48 16.12
C ALA A 108 1.69 14.25 15.33
N SER A 109 1.42 15.50 15.70
CA SER A 109 0.46 16.36 14.99
C SER A 109 0.86 16.56 13.52
N LEU A 110 2.13 16.83 13.23
CA LEU A 110 2.62 16.99 11.85
C LEU A 110 2.56 15.67 11.07
N PHE A 111 2.82 14.55 11.74
CA PHE A 111 2.75 13.23 11.14
C PHE A 111 1.32 12.81 10.80
N GLU A 112 0.36 13.14 11.67
CA GLU A 112 -1.07 12.98 11.38
C GLU A 112 -1.53 13.90 10.24
N GLU A 113 -1.09 15.16 10.21
CA GLU A 113 -1.37 16.07 9.10
C GLU A 113 -0.85 15.51 7.77
N LEU A 114 0.38 14.98 7.75
CA LEU A 114 0.94 14.31 6.58
C LEU A 114 0.05 13.14 6.12
N PHE A 115 -0.36 12.26 7.03
CA PHE A 115 -1.27 11.16 6.72
C PHE A 115 -2.60 11.64 6.13
N MET A 116 -3.13 12.76 6.61
CA MET A 116 -4.39 13.34 6.12
C MET A 116 -4.27 13.92 4.71
N VAL A 117 -3.14 14.53 4.36
CA VAL A 117 -2.95 15.16 3.04
C VAL A 117 -2.44 14.22 1.96
N VAL A 118 -1.86 13.07 2.30
CA VAL A 118 -1.41 12.09 1.31
C VAL A 118 -2.63 11.40 0.67
N GLU A 119 -2.84 11.65 -0.62
CA GLU A 119 -3.96 11.05 -1.35
C GLU A 119 -3.78 9.53 -1.51
N ASP A 120 -4.91 8.81 -1.57
CA ASP A 120 -4.89 7.36 -1.70
C ASP A 120 -4.15 6.88 -2.96
N SER A 121 -4.26 7.62 -4.08
CA SER A 121 -3.53 7.34 -5.33
C SER A 121 -2.02 7.28 -5.12
N TYR A 122 -1.46 8.20 -4.34
CA TYR A 122 -0.04 8.20 -3.99
C TYR A 122 0.31 7.03 -3.09
N LEU A 123 -0.51 6.75 -2.07
CA LEU A 123 -0.30 5.59 -1.20
C LEU A 123 -0.29 4.29 -2.00
N PHE A 124 -1.20 4.11 -2.95
CA PHE A 124 -1.20 2.93 -3.82
C PHE A 124 0.06 2.83 -4.66
N ARG A 125 0.52 3.94 -5.24
CA ARG A 125 1.77 3.95 -6.02
C ARG A 125 2.95 3.54 -5.17
N PHE A 126 3.13 4.16 -4.00
CA PHE A 126 4.23 3.86 -3.10
C PHE A 126 4.19 2.42 -2.58
N ASP A 127 3.00 1.89 -2.30
CA ASP A 127 2.85 0.51 -1.83
C ASP A 127 3.19 -0.52 -2.92
N LEU A 128 2.85 -0.24 -4.19
CA LEU A 128 3.24 -1.08 -5.32
C LEU A 128 4.76 -1.12 -5.51
N ASP A 129 5.42 0.03 -5.43
CA ASP A 129 6.88 0.12 -5.53
C ASP A 129 7.54 -0.60 -4.34
N TYR A 130 7.06 -0.36 -3.12
CA TYR A 130 7.52 -1.06 -1.91
C TYR A 130 7.48 -2.58 -2.09
N TRP A 131 6.33 -3.12 -2.52
CA TRP A 131 6.18 -4.55 -2.68
C TRP A 131 6.99 -5.12 -3.84
N ARG A 132 7.08 -4.39 -4.97
CA ARG A 132 7.95 -4.80 -6.09
C ARG A 132 9.38 -5.01 -5.59
N ASP A 133 9.90 -4.04 -4.84
CA ASP A 133 11.27 -4.07 -4.34
C ASP A 133 11.44 -5.16 -3.27
N LYS A 134 10.49 -5.30 -2.34
CA LYS A 134 10.50 -6.36 -1.31
C LYS A 134 10.41 -7.78 -1.88
N LEU A 135 9.71 -7.95 -3.00
CA LEU A 135 9.60 -9.23 -3.69
C LEU A 135 10.76 -9.47 -4.68
N GLY A 136 11.68 -8.51 -4.83
CA GLY A 136 12.81 -8.61 -5.75
C GLY A 136 12.39 -8.74 -7.22
N LEU A 137 11.29 -8.09 -7.61
CA LEU A 137 10.73 -8.21 -8.95
C LEU A 137 11.26 -7.09 -9.86
N ASP A 138 12.00 -7.47 -10.90
CA ASP A 138 12.50 -6.51 -11.90
C ASP A 138 11.44 -6.19 -12.96
N LEU A 139 10.82 -5.01 -12.85
CA LEU A 139 9.84 -4.45 -13.80
C LEU A 139 8.77 -5.46 -14.30
N PRO A 140 8.09 -6.20 -13.40
CA PRO A 140 7.05 -7.15 -13.79
C PRO A 140 5.87 -6.43 -14.45
N PRO A 141 5.09 -7.06 -15.35
CA PRO A 141 3.79 -6.52 -15.74
C PRO A 141 2.89 -6.30 -14.52
N PHE A 142 2.02 -5.29 -14.57
CA PHE A 142 1.17 -4.87 -13.45
C PHE A 142 0.38 -6.05 -12.86
N VAL A 143 -0.25 -6.85 -13.71
CA VAL A 143 -1.05 -8.02 -13.29
C VAL A 143 -0.21 -9.05 -12.54
N GLU A 144 1.04 -9.27 -12.93
CA GLU A 144 1.92 -10.23 -12.28
C GLU A 144 2.47 -9.70 -10.96
N LEU A 145 2.79 -8.39 -10.87
CA LEU A 145 3.11 -7.74 -9.59
C LEU A 145 1.96 -7.93 -8.59
N ILE A 146 0.74 -7.62 -9.03
CA ILE A 146 -0.46 -7.76 -8.22
C ILE A 146 -0.65 -9.21 -7.72
N LYS A 147 -0.47 -10.21 -8.58
CA LYS A 147 -0.56 -11.63 -8.18
C LYS A 147 0.55 -12.03 -7.21
N ALA A 148 1.77 -11.52 -7.38
CA ALA A 148 2.88 -11.80 -6.49
C ALA A 148 2.63 -11.20 -5.09
N ILE A 149 2.11 -9.97 -5.03
CA ILE A 149 1.67 -9.35 -3.78
C ILE A 149 0.58 -10.19 -3.12
N ASP A 150 -0.47 -10.56 -3.87
CA ASP A 150 -1.55 -11.41 -3.38
C ASP A 150 -1.03 -12.73 -2.80
N GLY A 151 -0.07 -13.37 -3.49
CA GLY A 151 0.54 -14.62 -3.05
C GLY A 151 1.37 -14.45 -1.78
N HIS A 152 2.00 -13.29 -1.59
CA HIS A 152 2.81 -12.99 -0.41
C HIS A 152 1.97 -12.62 0.81
N THR A 153 0.96 -11.74 0.64
CA THR A 153 0.15 -11.25 1.76
C THR A 153 -1.03 -12.17 2.10
N GLY A 154 -1.27 -13.24 1.33
CA GLY A 154 -2.36 -14.20 1.53
C GLY A 154 -3.73 -13.68 1.10
N SER A 155 -3.87 -12.37 0.90
CA SER A 155 -4.88 -11.67 0.12
C SER A 155 -4.50 -10.19 0.12
N SER A 156 -4.70 -9.48 -1.00
CA SER A 156 -4.41 -8.05 -1.08
C SER A 156 -5.31 -7.24 -0.13
N ASP A 157 -4.72 -6.60 0.88
CA ASP A 157 -5.39 -5.57 1.69
C ASP A 157 -5.82 -4.35 0.84
N TRP A 158 -5.05 -3.98 -0.20
CA TRP A 158 -5.30 -2.78 -1.02
C TRP A 158 -6.54 -2.89 -1.94
N ARG A 159 -6.88 -4.07 -2.47
CA ARG A 159 -8.20 -4.34 -3.11
C ARG A 159 -9.37 -4.15 -2.16
N GLN A 160 -9.14 -4.20 -0.84
CA GLN A 160 -10.17 -4.07 0.18
C GLN A 160 -10.38 -2.62 0.63
N ILE A 161 -9.38 -1.75 0.51
CA ILE A 161 -9.51 -0.30 0.77
C ILE A 161 -10.37 0.40 -0.31
N CYS A 162 -10.26 -0.03 -1.57
CA CYS A 162 -10.85 0.67 -2.71
C CYS A 162 -12.37 0.51 -2.97
N TYR A 163 -13.17 -0.05 -2.05
CA TYR A 163 -14.59 -0.36 -2.34
C TYR A 163 -15.61 0.67 -1.81
N LEU A 164 -15.28 1.96 -1.84
CA LEU A 164 -16.30 3.01 -1.78
C LEU A 164 -16.45 3.61 -3.20
N GLU A 165 -17.30 2.96 -4.01
CA GLU A 165 -17.90 3.44 -5.28
C GLU A 165 -17.03 3.59 -6.56
N GLU A 166 -17.69 3.88 -7.68
CA GLU A 166 -17.31 3.84 -9.13
C GLU A 166 -15.90 4.31 -9.52
N ARG A 167 -15.20 5.00 -8.63
CA ARG A 167 -13.85 5.51 -8.83
C ARG A 167 -12.77 4.42 -8.83
N GLN A 168 -13.06 3.21 -8.35
CA GLN A 168 -12.09 2.10 -8.30
C GLN A 168 -11.64 1.61 -9.68
N TYR A 169 -12.58 1.39 -10.61
CA TYR A 169 -12.21 0.95 -11.96
C TYR A 169 -11.38 2.01 -12.66
N ALA A 170 -11.70 3.28 -12.46
CA ALA A 170 -10.92 4.39 -12.98
C ALA A 170 -9.53 4.44 -12.33
N LEU A 171 -9.43 4.31 -11.00
CA LEU A 171 -8.16 4.33 -10.28
C LEU A 171 -7.27 3.14 -10.68
N ILE A 172 -7.78 1.91 -10.64
CA ILE A 172 -7.02 0.71 -11.03
C ILE A 172 -6.62 0.78 -12.50
N LYS A 173 -7.51 1.25 -13.38
CA LYS A 173 -7.20 1.43 -14.79
C LYS A 173 -6.11 2.47 -14.98
N ASN A 174 -6.20 3.62 -14.32
CA ASN A 174 -5.19 4.68 -14.39
C ASN A 174 -3.86 4.18 -13.83
N MET A 175 -3.85 3.52 -12.66
CA MET A 175 -2.66 2.93 -12.06
C MET A 175 -2.01 1.89 -12.97
N CYS A 176 -2.80 1.00 -13.57
CA CYS A 176 -2.31 0.03 -14.54
C CYS A 176 -1.70 0.72 -15.77
N GLN A 177 -2.37 1.74 -16.31
CA GLN A 177 -1.89 2.50 -17.46
C GLN A 177 -0.58 3.26 -17.16
N GLU A 178 -0.52 3.93 -16.02
CA GLU A 178 0.67 4.67 -15.56
C GLU A 178 1.83 3.72 -15.31
N TYR A 179 1.58 2.63 -14.58
CA TYR A 179 2.60 1.62 -14.29
C TYR A 179 3.15 0.97 -15.56
N GLU A 180 2.30 0.54 -16.50
CA GLU A 180 2.76 -0.06 -17.76
C GLU A 180 3.47 0.96 -18.65
N ALA A 181 3.09 2.23 -18.62
CA ALA A 181 3.81 3.29 -19.32
C ALA A 181 5.21 3.52 -18.71
N ASP A 182 5.32 3.59 -17.38
CA ASP A 182 6.59 3.70 -16.65
C ASP A 182 7.50 2.50 -16.93
N ARG A 183 6.95 1.30 -16.82
CA ARG A 183 7.62 0.05 -17.15
C ARG A 183 8.13 0.03 -18.59
N ALA A 184 7.30 0.41 -19.57
CA ALA A 184 7.70 0.47 -20.97
C ALA A 184 8.84 1.47 -21.20
N ARG A 185 8.78 2.65 -20.56
CA ARG A 185 9.87 3.63 -20.60
C ARG A 185 11.16 3.09 -20.01
N ALA A 186 11.10 2.46 -18.85
CA ALA A 186 12.27 1.87 -18.19
C ALA A 186 12.92 0.76 -19.04
N LEU A 187 12.11 -0.11 -19.65
CA LEU A 187 12.60 -1.17 -20.54
C LEU A 187 13.23 -0.59 -21.82
N GLN A 188 12.63 0.46 -22.41
CA GLN A 188 13.20 1.16 -23.56
C GLN A 188 14.52 1.86 -23.22
N TYR A 189 14.60 2.47 -22.04
CA TYR A 189 15.82 3.07 -21.55
C TYR A 189 16.93 2.02 -21.41
N ARG A 190 16.65 0.90 -20.72
CA ARG A 190 17.61 -0.20 -20.55
C ARG A 190 18.08 -0.79 -21.88
N ALA A 191 17.18 -0.88 -22.87
CA ALA A 191 17.54 -1.36 -24.21
C ALA A 191 18.43 -0.38 -24.99
N THR A 192 18.31 0.93 -24.75
CA THR A 192 19.10 1.97 -25.42
C THR A 192 20.39 2.33 -24.67
N HIS A 193 20.48 2.00 -23.37
CA HIS A 193 21.64 2.23 -22.50
C HIS A 193 22.09 0.92 -21.83
N PRO A 194 22.51 -0.11 -22.60
CA PRO A 194 22.86 -1.42 -22.04
C PRO A 194 24.07 -1.38 -21.10
N GLU A 195 24.96 -0.40 -21.28
CA GLU A 195 26.14 -0.15 -20.44
C GLU A 195 25.75 0.32 -19.02
N GLU A 196 24.57 0.92 -18.86
CA GLU A 196 24.06 1.45 -17.59
C GLU A 196 23.19 0.42 -16.82
N GLY A 197 22.91 -0.73 -17.44
CA GLY A 197 21.96 -1.72 -16.95
C GLY A 197 22.42 -2.60 -15.78
N ASN A 198 23.70 -2.55 -15.39
CA ASN A 198 24.31 -3.41 -14.36
C ASN A 198 25.03 -2.63 -13.24
N ALA A 199 24.62 -1.40 -12.93
CA ALA A 199 25.23 -0.62 -11.84
C ALA A 199 24.65 -0.89 -10.43
N GLN A 200 24.07 -2.08 -10.20
CA GLN A 200 23.62 -2.54 -8.86
C GLN A 200 24.31 -3.82 -8.38
N GLU A 201 25.26 -4.38 -9.13
CA GLU A 201 26.13 -5.47 -8.69
C GLU A 201 27.61 -5.05 -8.76
N ALA A 202 28.02 -4.15 -7.85
CA ALA A 202 29.43 -3.92 -7.50
C ALA A 202 29.54 -3.53 -6.03
#